data_AF-A0A8T1UHB1-F1
#
_entry.id   AF-A0A8T1UHB1-F1
#
_cell.length_a   1.000
_cell.length_b   1.000
_cell.length_c   1.000
_cell.angle_alpha   90.00
_cell.angle_beta   90.00
_cell.angle_gamma   90.00
#
_symmetry.space_group_name_H-M   'P 1'
#
loop_
_entity.id
_entity.type
_entity.pdbx_description
1 polymer ?
#
loop_
_entity_poly.entity_id
_entity_poly.type
_entity_poly.pdbx_seq_one_letter_code
_entity_poly.pdbx_strand_id
1 'polypeptide(L)'
;MYDDYWGPSELIKRADSNPLDLFFFFLPKSFWRHVAQQSNIYWRQTLDAKVEKAYLSQSVDESGRRPQSKERIRFKLEKFKKVLPHELLQWVGLLVARVLSPKKHIADHWSKAERGVFPSGTFGSVIPRDRFKEISRFLHFADNSSSQAAHDRAWKIRPVLSTMEQTFMAGYFFGRHIAIDEGMLPSRNRHNPTRTYLKDKPHEWGSRCVMTCCASTGYCKRYVILPISCYEHLLILTYNLYFAGSN
;
A
#
# COMPACT_ATOMS: atom_id res chain seq x y z
N MET A 1 -41.07 -8.55 -10.93
CA MET A 1 -40.04 -8.88 -9.92
C MET A 1 -38.77 -9.13 -10.69
N TYR A 2 -37.86 -8.16 -10.75
CA TYR A 2 -36.56 -8.40 -11.36
C TYR A 2 -35.76 -9.30 -10.42
N ASP A 3 -35.43 -10.50 -10.89
CA ASP A 3 -34.28 -11.26 -10.39
C ASP A 3 -33.02 -10.51 -10.84
N ASP A 4 -32.72 -9.41 -10.16
CA ASP A 4 -31.52 -8.62 -10.40
C ASP A 4 -30.32 -9.48 -10.00
N TYR A 5 -29.59 -9.95 -11.01
CA TYR A 5 -28.36 -10.70 -10.85
C TYR A 5 -27.42 -10.00 -9.87
N TRP A 6 -26.94 -10.74 -8.88
CA TRP A 6 -25.91 -10.31 -7.95
C TRP A 6 -24.77 -11.30 -7.98
N GLY A 7 -23.54 -10.80 -8.07
CA GLY A 7 -22.38 -11.64 -8.38
C GLY A 7 -21.27 -10.89 -9.11
N PRO A 8 -20.21 -11.61 -9.52
CA PRO A 8 -19.12 -11.04 -10.29
C PRO A 8 -19.63 -10.44 -11.60
N SER A 9 -19.09 -9.29 -11.99
CA SER A 9 -19.40 -8.68 -13.28
C SER A 9 -18.82 -9.51 -14.44
N GLU A 10 -19.34 -9.31 -15.65
CA GLU A 10 -18.79 -9.95 -16.86
C GLU A 10 -17.32 -9.61 -17.09
N LEU A 11 -16.86 -8.46 -16.59
CA LEU A 11 -15.44 -8.07 -16.64
C LEU A 11 -14.57 -9.00 -15.77
N ILE A 12 -15.01 -9.30 -14.55
CA ILE A 12 -14.31 -10.25 -13.68
C ILE A 12 -14.38 -11.66 -14.26
N LYS A 13 -15.54 -12.10 -14.74
CA LYS A 13 -15.68 -13.45 -15.34
C LYS A 13 -14.70 -13.68 -16.50
N ARG A 14 -14.45 -12.64 -17.31
CA ARG A 14 -13.43 -12.70 -18.38
C ARG A 14 -12.00 -12.75 -17.82
N ALA A 15 -11.74 -12.03 -16.74
CA ALA A 15 -10.44 -12.00 -16.06
C ALA A 15 -10.17 -13.23 -15.16
N ASP A 16 -11.19 -14.04 -14.85
CA ASP A 16 -11.10 -15.18 -13.93
C ASP A 16 -10.40 -16.42 -14.53
N SER A 17 -10.02 -16.35 -15.81
CA SER A 17 -9.26 -17.41 -16.47
C SER A 17 -7.86 -17.64 -15.87
N ASN A 18 -7.30 -16.64 -15.16
CA ASN A 18 -6.01 -16.73 -14.48
C ASN A 18 -5.97 -15.78 -13.26
N PRO A 19 -5.46 -16.21 -12.09
CA PRO A 19 -5.32 -15.34 -10.92
C PRO A 19 -4.51 -14.05 -11.16
N LEU A 20 -3.58 -14.04 -12.12
CA LEU A 20 -2.86 -12.81 -12.48
C LEU A 20 -3.74 -11.79 -13.20
N ASP A 21 -4.67 -12.24 -14.03
CA ASP A 21 -5.59 -11.34 -14.74
C ASP A 21 -6.59 -10.73 -13.76
N LEU A 22 -7.06 -11.50 -12.78
CA LEU A 22 -7.83 -10.97 -11.65
C LEU A 22 -7.03 -9.97 -10.81
N PHE A 23 -5.76 -10.24 -10.54
CA PHE A 23 -4.87 -9.30 -9.84
C PHE A 23 -4.72 -7.98 -10.60
N PHE A 24 -4.50 -8.04 -11.93
CA PHE A 24 -4.40 -6.84 -12.76
C PHE A 24 -5.74 -6.16 -13.03
N PHE A 25 -6.87 -6.84 -12.87
CA PHE A 25 -8.17 -6.20 -12.85
C PHE A 25 -8.28 -5.25 -11.65
N PHE A 26 -7.95 -5.73 -10.45
CA PHE A 26 -8.05 -4.93 -9.23
C PHE A 26 -6.95 -3.86 -9.09
N LEU A 27 -5.74 -4.18 -9.54
CA LEU A 27 -4.58 -3.28 -9.53
C LEU A 27 -3.97 -3.20 -10.94
N PRO A 28 -4.52 -2.35 -11.82
CA PRO A 28 -4.12 -2.26 -13.22
C PRO A 28 -2.64 -1.98 -13.44
N LYS A 29 -2.11 -2.37 -14.60
CA LYS A 29 -0.71 -2.09 -14.98
C LYS A 29 -0.39 -0.59 -14.94
N SER A 30 -1.37 0.28 -15.25
CA SER A 30 -1.22 1.74 -15.13
C SER A 30 -0.97 2.18 -13.69
N PHE A 31 -1.64 1.57 -12.71
CA PHE A 31 -1.39 1.83 -11.29
C PHE A 31 0.07 1.53 -10.93
N TRP A 32 0.60 0.36 -11.29
CA TRP A 32 2.01 0.02 -11.00
C TRP A 32 3.02 0.94 -11.68
N ARG A 33 2.72 1.42 -12.90
CA ARG A 33 3.54 2.43 -13.58
C ARG A 33 3.55 3.75 -12.81
N HIS A 34 2.38 4.18 -12.34
CA HIS A 34 2.25 5.38 -11.49
C HIS A 34 3.03 5.22 -10.18
N VAL A 35 2.89 4.10 -9.47
CA VAL A 35 3.63 3.87 -8.20
C VAL A 35 5.14 3.90 -8.43
N ALA A 36 5.64 3.31 -9.52
CA ALA A 36 7.06 3.38 -9.85
C ALA A 36 7.51 4.84 -10.10
N GLN A 37 6.73 5.61 -10.85
CA GLN A 37 7.00 7.03 -11.09
C GLN A 37 7.05 7.83 -9.78
N GLN A 38 6.04 7.67 -8.92
CA GLN A 38 5.96 8.39 -7.64
C GLN A 38 7.08 7.98 -6.67
N SER A 39 7.46 6.71 -6.63
CA SER A 39 8.60 6.23 -5.84
C SER A 39 9.92 6.87 -6.28
N ASN A 40 10.12 7.01 -7.60
CA ASN A 40 11.30 7.68 -8.16
C ASN A 40 11.29 9.21 -7.96
N ILE A 41 10.11 9.85 -7.95
CA ILE A 41 9.96 11.27 -7.56
C ILE A 41 10.32 11.43 -6.09
N TYR A 42 9.80 10.58 -5.21
CA TYR A 42 10.07 10.62 -3.78
C TYR A 42 11.55 10.43 -3.45
N TRP A 43 12.23 9.52 -4.16
CA TRP A 43 13.68 9.38 -4.04
C TRP A 43 14.40 10.72 -4.30
N ARG A 44 14.06 11.42 -5.40
CA ARG A 44 14.65 12.73 -5.73
C ARG A 44 14.36 13.78 -4.67
N GLN A 45 13.10 13.88 -4.23
CA GLN A 45 12.66 14.84 -3.21
C GLN A 45 13.38 14.66 -1.87
N THR A 46 13.82 13.43 -1.55
CA THR A 46 14.48 13.13 -0.28
C THR A 46 16.01 13.04 -0.38
N LEU A 47 16.58 13.23 -1.57
CA LEU A 47 18.03 13.07 -1.79
C LEU A 47 18.83 14.03 -0.90
N ASP A 48 18.53 15.32 -0.95
CA ASP A 48 19.31 16.34 -0.22
C ASP A 48 19.19 16.17 1.29
N ALA A 49 17.97 15.91 1.79
CA ALA A 49 17.74 15.61 3.21
C ALA A 49 18.51 14.35 3.66
N LYS A 50 18.67 13.35 2.79
CA LYS A 50 19.46 12.15 3.08
C LYS A 50 20.96 12.41 3.04
N VAL A 51 21.44 13.26 2.12
CA VAL A 51 22.83 13.72 2.11
C VAL A 51 23.15 14.43 3.42
N GLU A 52 22.30 15.36 3.84
CA GLU A 52 22.47 16.10 5.09
C GLU A 52 22.49 15.17 6.29
N LYS A 53 21.49 14.29 6.39
CA LYS A 53 21.41 13.34 7.50
C LYS A 53 22.62 12.41 7.56
N ALA A 54 23.10 11.93 6.41
CA ALA A 54 24.26 11.06 6.36
C ALA A 54 25.54 11.80 6.75
N TYR A 55 25.71 13.05 6.33
CA TYR A 55 26.82 13.89 6.73
C TYR A 55 26.83 14.15 8.25
N LEU A 56 25.70 14.59 8.80
CA LEU A 56 25.55 14.83 10.24
C LEU A 56 25.78 13.56 11.06
N SER A 57 25.33 12.39 10.59
CA SER A 57 25.58 11.13 11.29
C SER A 57 27.06 10.74 11.32
N GLN A 58 27.86 11.16 10.33
CA GLN A 58 29.30 10.90 10.28
C GLN A 58 30.10 11.93 11.10
N SER A 59 29.60 13.16 11.22
CA SER A 59 30.30 14.20 12.00
C SER A 59 30.20 14.00 13.51
N VAL A 60 29.21 13.23 13.98
CA VAL A 60 29.00 12.90 15.40
C VAL A 60 29.56 11.51 15.73
N ASP A 61 30.22 10.85 14.76
CA ASP A 61 30.82 9.52 14.98
C ASP A 61 32.08 9.63 15.85
N GLU A 62 32.03 9.01 17.04
CA GLU A 62 33.10 9.03 18.05
C GLU A 62 34.33 8.22 17.65
N SER A 63 34.28 7.47 16.54
CA SER A 63 35.41 6.68 16.02
C SER A 63 36.58 7.52 15.46
N GLY A 64 36.48 8.85 15.50
CA GLY A 64 37.53 9.79 15.08
C GLY A 64 37.75 9.84 13.56
N ARG A 65 36.90 9.17 12.76
CA ARG A 65 36.97 9.21 11.31
C ARG A 65 36.45 10.54 10.79
N ARG A 66 37.25 11.20 9.94
CA ARG A 66 36.82 12.44 9.29
C ARG A 66 35.58 12.17 8.43
N PRO A 67 34.50 12.97 8.57
CA PRO A 67 33.30 12.79 7.77
C PRO A 67 33.61 12.97 6.28
N GLN A 68 32.93 12.18 5.44
CA GLN A 68 33.02 12.34 3.99
C GLN A 68 32.38 13.68 3.59
N SER A 69 32.87 14.28 2.51
CA SER A 69 32.24 15.49 1.97
C SER A 69 30.81 15.20 1.49
N LYS A 70 29.95 16.21 1.54
CA LYS A 70 28.55 16.10 1.10
C LYS A 70 28.46 15.69 -0.37
N GLU A 71 29.38 16.16 -1.22
CA GLU A 71 29.47 15.82 -2.64
C GLU A 71 29.77 14.33 -2.83
N ARG A 72 30.69 13.76 -2.03
CA ARG A 72 31.01 12.33 -2.09
C ARG A 72 29.84 11.46 -1.62
N ILE A 73 29.12 11.91 -0.60
CA ILE A 73 27.90 11.24 -0.12
C ILE A 73 26.82 11.29 -1.21
N ARG A 74 26.60 12.47 -1.81
CA ARG A 74 25.64 12.68 -2.89
C ARG A 74 25.94 11.77 -4.08
N PHE A 75 27.18 11.76 -4.57
CA PHE A 75 27.61 10.90 -5.68
C PHE A 75 27.33 9.41 -5.42
N LYS A 76 27.48 8.94 -4.17
CA LYS A 76 27.13 7.56 -3.81
C LYS A 76 25.63 7.32 -3.82
N LEU A 77 24.84 8.26 -3.28
CA LEU A 77 23.37 8.15 -3.24
C LEU A 77 22.75 8.24 -4.64
N GLU A 78 23.34 9.01 -5.55
CA GLU A 78 22.93 9.14 -6.95
C GLU A 78 23.13 7.86 -7.77
N LYS A 79 23.92 6.89 -7.28
CA LYS A 79 23.99 5.54 -7.87
C LYS A 79 22.70 4.72 -7.69
N PHE A 80 21.67 5.30 -7.08
CA PHE A 80 20.35 4.73 -6.99
C PHE A 80 19.82 4.32 -8.38
N LYS A 81 19.39 3.07 -8.48
CA LYS A 81 18.72 2.58 -9.69
C LYS A 81 17.24 2.92 -9.59
N LYS A 82 16.68 3.53 -10.65
CA LYS A 82 15.24 3.81 -10.73
C LYS A 82 14.43 2.55 -10.45
N VAL A 83 13.36 2.68 -9.65
CA VAL A 83 12.39 1.60 -9.41
C VAL A 83 11.56 1.40 -10.66
N LEU A 84 11.48 0.17 -11.15
CA LEU A 84 10.70 -0.19 -12.33
C LEU A 84 9.36 -0.86 -11.93
N PRO A 85 8.31 -0.76 -12.76
CA PRO A 85 7.00 -1.31 -12.42
C PRO A 85 7.02 -2.83 -12.17
N HIS A 86 7.82 -3.59 -12.92
CA HIS A 86 7.92 -5.03 -12.74
C HIS A 86 8.62 -5.40 -11.42
N GLU A 87 9.55 -4.57 -10.93
CA GLU A 87 10.19 -4.80 -9.63
C GLU A 87 9.19 -4.61 -8.48
N LEU A 88 8.20 -3.70 -8.64
CA LEU A 88 7.10 -3.57 -7.68
C LEU A 88 6.21 -4.82 -7.66
N LEU A 89 5.93 -5.40 -8.82
CA LEU A 89 5.18 -6.66 -8.91
C LEU A 89 5.94 -7.81 -8.25
N GLN A 90 7.24 -7.94 -8.50
CA GLN A 90 8.11 -8.90 -7.82
C GLN A 90 8.13 -8.68 -6.31
N TRP A 91 8.22 -7.41 -5.87
CA TRP A 91 8.20 -7.02 -4.47
C TRP A 91 6.88 -7.45 -3.78
N VAL A 92 5.73 -7.20 -4.40
CA VAL A 92 4.42 -7.66 -3.91
C VAL A 92 4.36 -9.20 -3.89
N GLY A 93 4.81 -9.86 -4.97
CA GLY A 93 4.85 -11.32 -5.04
C GLY A 93 5.64 -11.94 -3.89
N LEU A 94 6.79 -11.34 -3.53
CA LEU A 94 7.56 -11.79 -2.36
C LEU A 94 6.86 -11.51 -1.02
N LEU A 95 6.09 -10.43 -0.89
CA LEU A 95 5.27 -10.20 0.30
C LEU A 95 4.15 -11.24 0.43
N VAL A 96 3.48 -11.60 -0.67
CA VAL A 96 2.48 -12.67 -0.69
C VAL A 96 3.13 -14.01 -0.33
N ALA A 97 4.27 -14.35 -0.94
CA ALA A 97 5.01 -15.56 -0.63
C ALA A 97 5.43 -15.63 0.85
N ARG A 98 5.77 -14.48 1.46
CA ARG A 98 6.05 -14.41 2.90
C ARG A 98 4.82 -14.70 3.76
N VAL A 99 3.63 -14.23 3.35
CA VAL A 99 2.39 -14.53 4.09
C VAL A 99 2.13 -16.04 4.09
N LEU A 100 2.39 -16.72 2.97
CA LEU A 100 2.22 -18.16 2.83
C LEU A 100 3.27 -18.98 3.58
N SER A 101 4.51 -18.48 3.67
CA SER A 101 5.62 -19.15 4.36
C SER A 101 6.35 -18.18 5.30
N PRO A 102 5.77 -17.81 6.44
CA PRO A 102 6.31 -16.77 7.30
C PRO A 102 7.63 -17.17 7.95
N LYS A 103 8.62 -16.28 7.90
CA LYS A 103 9.84 -16.33 8.72
C LYS A 103 9.86 -15.20 9.75
N LYS A 104 10.58 -15.42 10.85
CA LYS A 104 10.74 -14.45 11.95
C LYS A 104 11.17 -13.08 11.44
N HIS A 105 12.20 -13.03 10.60
CA HIS A 105 12.63 -11.80 9.96
C HIS A 105 12.49 -11.89 8.44
N ILE A 106 12.05 -10.79 7.81
CA ILE A 106 11.96 -10.68 6.35
C ILE A 106 13.31 -11.03 5.67
N ALA A 107 14.43 -10.64 6.28
CA ALA A 107 15.76 -10.91 5.74
C ALA A 107 16.11 -12.40 5.69
N ASP A 108 15.50 -13.24 6.53
CA ASP A 108 15.77 -14.68 6.61
C ASP A 108 15.31 -15.43 5.34
N HIS A 109 14.47 -14.81 4.52
CA HIS A 109 14.06 -15.36 3.22
C HIS A 109 15.20 -15.35 2.18
N TRP A 110 16.21 -14.49 2.38
CA TRP A 110 17.42 -14.46 1.56
C TRP A 110 18.58 -15.28 2.15
N SER A 111 18.41 -15.86 3.34
CA SER A 111 19.41 -16.74 3.93
C SER A 111 19.51 -18.02 3.10
N LYS A 112 20.73 -18.38 2.71
CA LYS A 112 21.07 -19.67 2.08
C LYS A 112 21.39 -20.76 3.11
N ALA A 113 21.45 -20.40 4.40
CA ALA A 113 21.66 -21.40 5.44
C ALA A 113 20.45 -22.32 5.50
N GLU A 114 20.70 -23.63 5.47
CA GLU A 114 19.67 -24.63 5.65
C GLU A 114 19.05 -24.47 7.05
N ARG A 115 17.72 -24.38 7.10
CA ARG A 115 16.94 -24.49 8.34
C ARG A 115 15.75 -25.38 8.05
N GLY A 116 15.90 -26.67 8.36
CA GLY A 116 14.86 -27.68 8.14
C GLY A 116 14.75 -28.11 6.67
N VAL A 117 13.57 -28.64 6.30
CA VAL A 117 13.32 -29.35 5.04
C VAL A 117 13.01 -28.40 3.85
N PHE A 118 12.74 -27.11 4.09
CA PHE A 118 12.35 -26.17 3.05
C PHE A 118 13.57 -25.53 2.34
N PRO A 119 13.57 -25.41 1.00
CA PRO A 119 14.64 -24.75 0.27
C PRO A 119 14.82 -23.30 0.75
N SER A 120 16.03 -22.98 1.19
CA SER A 120 16.43 -21.65 1.66
C SER A 120 16.81 -20.75 0.47
N GLY A 121 16.84 -19.42 0.67
CA GLY A 121 17.38 -18.47 -0.31
C GLY A 121 16.54 -18.22 -1.59
N THR A 122 15.32 -18.72 -1.69
CA THR A 122 14.49 -18.60 -2.91
C THR A 122 14.19 -17.16 -3.31
N PHE A 123 14.03 -16.25 -2.34
CA PHE A 123 13.74 -14.84 -2.63
C PHE A 123 14.88 -14.14 -3.40
N GLY A 124 16.12 -14.59 -3.19
CA GLY A 124 17.29 -14.05 -3.89
C GLY A 124 17.29 -14.31 -5.39
N SER A 125 16.55 -15.31 -5.86
CA SER A 125 16.39 -15.59 -7.31
C SER A 125 15.49 -14.58 -8.01
N VAL A 126 14.59 -13.92 -7.28
CA VAL A 126 13.64 -12.95 -7.85
C VAL A 126 14.20 -11.52 -7.76
N ILE A 127 14.62 -11.11 -6.56
CA ILE A 127 15.16 -9.77 -6.30
C ILE A 127 16.19 -9.85 -5.16
N PRO A 128 17.38 -9.21 -5.30
CA PRO A 128 18.37 -9.17 -4.23
C PRO A 128 17.85 -8.48 -2.96
N ARG A 129 18.27 -8.96 -1.79
CA ARG A 129 17.83 -8.46 -0.47
C ARG A 129 17.94 -6.93 -0.35
N ASP A 130 19.06 -6.39 -0.77
CA ASP A 130 19.35 -4.96 -0.59
C ASP A 130 18.51 -4.12 -1.57
N ARG A 131 18.22 -4.65 -2.77
CA ARG A 131 17.26 -4.04 -3.70
C ARG A 131 15.83 -4.08 -3.16
N PHE A 132 15.40 -5.18 -2.53
CA PHE A 132 14.10 -5.26 -1.86
C PHE A 132 13.96 -4.19 -0.77
N LYS A 133 14.98 -4.04 0.08
CA LYS A 133 15.02 -3.02 1.13
C LYS A 133 15.02 -1.60 0.56
N GLU A 134 15.72 -1.40 -0.56
CA GLU A 134 15.76 -0.12 -1.25
C GLU A 134 14.37 0.25 -1.81
N ILE A 135 13.70 -0.67 -2.51
CA ILE A 135 12.32 -0.47 -2.97
C ILE A 135 11.39 -0.18 -1.80
N SER A 136 11.43 -0.97 -0.72
CA SER A 136 10.61 -0.73 0.49
C SER A 136 10.84 0.65 1.10
N ARG A 137 12.05 1.19 1.02
CA ARG A 137 12.40 2.50 1.60
C ARG A 137 11.85 3.67 0.78
N PHE A 138 11.72 3.50 -0.53
CA PHE A 138 11.33 4.56 -1.46
C PHE A 138 9.94 4.37 -2.07
N LEU A 139 9.24 3.29 -1.72
CA LEU A 139 7.88 3.03 -2.16
C LEU A 139 6.98 4.22 -1.80
N HIS A 140 6.38 4.80 -2.82
CA HIS A 140 5.53 5.97 -2.69
C HIS A 140 4.41 5.95 -3.72
N PHE A 141 3.22 6.41 -3.32
CA PHE A 141 2.02 6.34 -4.19
C PHE A 141 1.57 7.69 -4.72
N ALA A 142 1.95 8.81 -4.10
CA ALA A 142 1.48 10.14 -4.47
C ALA A 142 2.61 11.19 -4.36
N ASP A 143 2.52 12.29 -5.08
CA ASP A 143 3.55 13.33 -5.04
C ASP A 143 3.43 14.19 -3.76
N ASN A 144 4.53 14.35 -2.99
CA ASN A 144 4.52 15.21 -1.80
C ASN A 144 4.49 16.71 -2.12
N SER A 145 4.85 17.14 -3.33
CA SER A 145 4.76 18.56 -3.73
C SER A 145 3.37 18.99 -4.18
N SER A 146 2.41 18.06 -4.28
CA SER A 146 1.03 18.39 -4.64
C SER A 146 0.37 19.28 -3.58
N SER A 147 -0.37 20.31 -4.01
CA SER A 147 -1.19 21.13 -3.12
C SER A 147 -2.22 20.31 -2.34
N GLN A 148 -2.70 19.20 -2.92
CA GLN A 148 -3.63 18.28 -2.28
C GLN A 148 -3.03 17.59 -1.04
N ALA A 149 -1.71 17.49 -0.95
CA ALA A 149 -1.03 16.92 0.21
C ALA A 149 -1.30 17.69 1.52
N ALA A 150 -1.61 18.99 1.42
CA ALA A 150 -1.95 19.84 2.56
C ALA A 150 -3.41 19.65 3.02
N HIS A 151 -4.31 19.30 2.10
CA HIS A 151 -5.75 19.24 2.36
C HIS A 151 -6.25 17.81 2.66
N ASP A 152 -5.68 16.81 1.99
CA ASP A 152 -6.08 15.42 2.14
C ASP A 152 -5.15 14.66 3.10
N ARG A 153 -5.63 14.36 4.30
CA ARG A 153 -4.89 13.57 5.29
C ARG A 153 -4.50 12.18 4.78
N ALA A 154 -5.26 11.58 3.86
CA ALA A 154 -4.96 10.29 3.27
C ALA A 154 -4.19 10.39 1.94
N TRP A 155 -3.68 11.57 1.56
CA TRP A 155 -3.06 11.84 0.26
C TRP A 155 -2.02 10.80 -0.15
N LYS A 156 -1.15 10.41 0.78
CA LYS A 156 -0.06 9.44 0.55
C LYS A 156 -0.51 8.07 0.07
N ILE A 157 -1.76 7.69 0.32
CA ILE A 157 -2.35 6.42 -0.12
C ILE A 157 -3.57 6.64 -1.03
N ARG A 158 -3.93 7.90 -1.31
CA ARG A 158 -5.11 8.25 -2.12
C ARG A 158 -5.13 7.52 -3.47
N PRO A 159 -4.02 7.39 -4.21
CA PRO A 159 -4.04 6.66 -5.49
C PRO A 159 -4.36 5.17 -5.34
N VAL A 160 -3.98 4.55 -4.22
CA VAL A 160 -4.36 3.17 -3.89
C VAL A 160 -5.87 3.10 -3.64
N LEU A 161 -6.38 3.98 -2.79
CA LEU A 161 -7.81 4.03 -2.43
C LEU A 161 -8.69 4.26 -3.65
N SER A 162 -8.35 5.24 -4.50
CA SER A 162 -9.12 5.55 -5.70
C SER A 162 -9.11 4.41 -6.71
N THR A 163 -7.96 3.74 -6.89
CA THR A 163 -7.87 2.58 -7.78
C THR A 163 -8.75 1.43 -7.27
N MET A 164 -8.64 1.10 -5.98
CA MET A 164 -9.43 0.03 -5.38
C MET A 164 -10.93 0.35 -5.38
N GLU A 165 -11.32 1.59 -5.07
CA GLU A 165 -12.74 1.99 -5.08
C GLU A 165 -13.36 1.80 -6.46
N GLN A 166 -12.66 2.21 -7.52
CA GLN A 166 -13.13 2.03 -8.91
C GLN A 166 -13.22 0.57 -9.30
N THR A 167 -12.17 -0.23 -9.05
CA THR A 167 -12.13 -1.63 -9.49
C THR A 167 -13.05 -2.52 -8.66
N PHE A 168 -13.19 -2.24 -7.36
CA PHE A 168 -14.08 -2.99 -6.48
C PHE A 168 -15.54 -2.75 -6.84
N MET A 169 -15.92 -1.51 -7.16
CA MET A 169 -17.26 -1.19 -7.64
C MET A 169 -17.58 -1.84 -8.98
N ALA A 170 -16.63 -1.84 -9.92
CA ALA A 170 -16.81 -2.46 -11.24
C ALA A 170 -16.81 -4.00 -11.20
N GLY A 171 -16.21 -4.58 -10.16
CA GLY A 171 -16.00 -6.02 -10.06
C GLY A 171 -17.23 -6.85 -9.69
N TYR A 172 -18.17 -6.28 -8.93
CA TYR A 172 -19.22 -7.07 -8.31
C TYR A 172 -20.54 -6.30 -8.13
N PHE A 173 -21.65 -6.93 -8.50
CA PHE A 173 -22.99 -6.43 -8.29
C PHE A 173 -23.54 -6.93 -6.95
N PHE A 174 -24.00 -6.00 -6.10
CA PHE A 174 -24.55 -6.33 -4.80
C PHE A 174 -25.96 -6.89 -4.91
N GLY A 175 -26.24 -7.88 -4.09
CA GLY A 175 -27.60 -8.32 -3.82
C GLY A 175 -28.26 -7.43 -2.77
N ARG A 176 -29.41 -7.88 -2.27
CA ARG A 176 -30.23 -7.15 -1.29
C ARG A 176 -29.60 -7.04 0.10
N HIS A 177 -28.63 -7.90 0.42
CA HIS A 177 -28.02 -7.97 1.75
C HIS A 177 -26.63 -7.32 1.75
N ILE A 178 -26.55 -6.16 2.40
CA ILE A 178 -25.33 -5.34 2.51
C ILE A 178 -24.94 -5.27 3.98
N ALA A 179 -23.66 -5.49 4.26
CA ALA A 179 -23.06 -5.29 5.56
C ALA A 179 -22.18 -4.03 5.54
N ILE A 180 -22.37 -3.16 6.52
CA ILE A 180 -21.50 -2.00 6.75
C ILE A 180 -20.83 -2.24 8.09
N ASP A 181 -19.50 -2.25 8.09
CA ASP A 181 -18.73 -2.46 9.32
C ASP A 181 -17.46 -1.61 9.33
N GLU A 182 -16.94 -1.42 10.53
CA GLU A 182 -15.74 -0.65 10.80
C GLU A 182 -14.53 -1.57 10.97
N GLY A 183 -13.52 -1.36 10.14
CA GLY A 183 -12.21 -1.97 10.25
C GLY A 183 -11.17 -1.05 10.88
N MET A 184 -10.04 -1.64 11.27
CA MET A 184 -8.84 -0.90 11.58
C MET A 184 -7.64 -1.46 10.80
N LEU A 185 -6.94 -0.58 10.07
CA LEU A 185 -5.62 -0.89 9.55
C LEU A 185 -4.57 -0.58 10.62
N PRO A 186 -3.94 -1.60 11.24
CA PRO A 186 -3.05 -1.38 12.37
C PRO A 186 -1.83 -0.55 11.97
N SER A 187 -1.57 0.51 12.73
CA SER A 187 -0.40 1.35 12.53
C SER A 187 -0.02 2.05 13.83
N ARG A 188 1.18 1.74 14.33
CA ARG A 188 1.77 2.39 15.50
C ARG A 188 2.55 3.66 15.17
N ASN A 189 2.62 4.06 13.90
CA ASN A 189 3.40 5.21 13.48
C ASN A 189 2.72 6.52 13.92
N ARG A 190 3.42 7.30 14.76
CA ARG A 190 2.95 8.61 15.23
C ARG A 190 2.79 9.67 14.16
N HIS A 191 3.51 9.52 13.05
CA HIS A 191 3.44 10.47 11.93
C HIS A 191 2.36 10.09 10.91
N ASN A 192 1.52 9.08 11.20
CA ASN A 192 0.38 8.75 10.37
C ASN A 192 -0.79 9.72 10.67
N PRO A 193 -1.16 10.62 9.76
CA PRO A 193 -2.20 11.64 9.99
C PRO A 193 -3.62 11.06 10.12
N THR A 194 -3.86 9.82 9.68
CA THR A 194 -5.16 9.13 9.82
C THR A 194 -5.22 8.19 11.03
N ARG A 195 -4.17 8.17 11.86
CA ARG A 195 -4.11 7.31 13.04
C ARG A 195 -5.16 7.74 14.06
N THR A 196 -6.02 6.81 14.44
CA THR A 196 -7.09 6.93 15.43
C THR A 196 -6.91 5.83 16.48
N TYR A 197 -7.41 6.07 17.68
CA TYR A 197 -7.49 5.08 18.76
C TYR A 197 -8.91 4.51 18.84
N LEU A 198 -9.06 3.18 18.84
CA LEU A 198 -10.34 2.51 19.13
C LEU A 198 -10.11 1.44 20.19
N LYS A 199 -10.64 1.67 21.39
CA LYS A 199 -10.44 0.81 22.56
C LYS A 199 -10.93 -0.63 22.34
N ASP A 200 -12.03 -0.79 21.61
CA ASP A 200 -12.72 -2.08 21.50
C ASP A 200 -12.23 -2.95 20.33
N LYS A 201 -11.18 -2.53 19.61
CA LYS A 201 -10.61 -3.30 18.49
C LYS A 201 -9.34 -4.05 18.93
N PRO A 202 -9.09 -5.29 18.43
CA PRO A 202 -7.90 -6.08 18.78
C PRO A 202 -6.56 -5.37 18.54
N HIS A 203 -6.55 -4.47 17.57
CA HIS A 203 -5.49 -3.49 17.40
C HIS A 203 -6.11 -2.13 17.67
N GLU A 204 -5.68 -1.48 18.75
CA GLU A 204 -6.32 -0.23 19.19
C GLU A 204 -5.82 1.01 18.41
N TRP A 205 -4.64 0.92 17.78
CA TRP A 205 -4.00 2.03 17.09
C TRP A 205 -3.86 1.76 15.59
N GLY A 206 -4.44 2.64 14.77
CA GLY A 206 -4.39 2.46 13.32
C GLY A 206 -5.25 3.46 12.55
N SER A 207 -5.34 3.27 11.24
CA SER A 207 -6.29 4.03 10.42
C SER A 207 -7.65 3.34 10.48
N ARG A 208 -8.66 4.03 11.04
CA ARG A 208 -10.04 3.55 11.01
C ARG A 208 -10.57 3.57 9.60
N CYS A 209 -11.28 2.53 9.21
CA CYS A 209 -11.95 2.46 7.93
C CYS A 209 -13.37 1.94 8.08
N VAL A 210 -14.24 2.37 7.17
CA VAL A 210 -15.59 1.83 7.02
C VAL A 210 -15.63 1.08 5.69
N MET A 211 -16.13 -0.14 5.74
CA MET A 211 -16.22 -1.03 4.60
C MET A 211 -17.68 -1.34 4.32
N THR A 212 -18.05 -1.26 3.04
CA THR A 212 -19.36 -1.72 2.57
C THR A 212 -19.14 -3.02 1.82
N CYS A 213 -19.66 -4.11 2.38
CA CYS A 213 -19.46 -5.48 1.90
C CYS A 213 -20.79 -6.17 1.56
N CYS A 214 -20.74 -7.16 0.68
CA CYS A 214 -21.86 -8.08 0.49
C CYS A 214 -21.95 -8.99 1.72
N ALA A 215 -23.12 -9.04 2.36
CA ALA A 215 -23.30 -9.84 3.58
C ALA A 215 -23.16 -11.35 3.32
N SER A 216 -23.49 -11.82 2.11
CA SER A 216 -23.46 -13.24 1.77
C SER A 216 -22.08 -13.75 1.36
N THR A 217 -21.29 -12.94 0.64
CA THR A 217 -19.98 -13.38 0.09
C THR A 217 -18.77 -12.74 0.76
N GLY A 218 -18.98 -11.72 1.59
CA GLY A 218 -17.89 -10.93 2.18
C GLY A 218 -17.16 -10.02 1.20
N TYR A 219 -17.59 -9.92 -0.06
CA TYR A 219 -16.94 -9.05 -1.05
C TYR A 219 -17.05 -7.58 -0.66
N CYS A 220 -15.91 -6.89 -0.53
CA CYS A 220 -15.85 -5.46 -0.23
C CYS A 220 -16.00 -4.64 -1.52
N LYS A 221 -17.03 -3.80 -1.59
CA LYS A 221 -17.28 -2.93 -2.76
C LYS A 221 -16.77 -1.52 -2.55
N ARG A 222 -16.78 -1.03 -1.32
CA ARG A 222 -16.34 0.32 -0.98
C ARG A 222 -15.56 0.34 0.31
N TYR A 223 -14.51 1.14 0.31
CA TYR A 223 -13.58 1.28 1.43
C TYR A 223 -13.27 2.76 1.66
N VAL A 224 -13.58 3.28 2.85
CA VAL A 224 -13.37 4.69 3.20
C VAL A 224 -12.50 4.79 4.44
N ILE A 225 -11.43 5.60 4.37
CA ILE A 225 -10.61 5.92 5.55
C ILE A 225 -11.16 7.17 6.21
N LEU A 226 -11.47 7.06 7.50
CA LEU A 226 -12.00 8.17 8.28
C LEU A 226 -10.88 8.84 9.07
N PRO A 227 -10.65 10.16 8.87
CA PRO A 227 -9.86 10.93 9.82
C PRO A 227 -10.68 11.18 11.10
N ILE A 228 -9.98 11.45 12.21
CA ILE A 228 -10.52 11.70 13.56
C ILE A 228 -11.71 12.68 13.58
N SER A 229 -11.80 13.62 12.64
CA SER A 229 -12.77 14.73 12.64
C SER A 229 -14.07 14.48 11.88
N CYS A 230 -14.31 13.30 11.28
CA CYS A 230 -15.47 13.04 10.43
C CYS A 230 -16.45 12.06 11.08
N TYR A 231 -17.08 12.44 12.19
CA TYR A 231 -18.15 11.62 12.80
C TYR A 231 -19.56 12.00 12.32
N GLU A 232 -19.85 13.27 12.01
CA GLU A 232 -21.24 13.67 11.73
C GLU A 232 -21.60 13.80 10.24
N HIS A 233 -20.68 14.18 9.35
CA HIS A 233 -21.03 14.48 7.95
C HIS A 233 -20.95 13.29 6.97
N LEU A 234 -20.22 12.22 7.31
CA LEU A 234 -19.93 11.15 6.35
C LEU A 234 -20.99 10.03 6.34
N LEU A 235 -21.62 9.73 7.49
CA LEU A 235 -22.75 8.79 7.55
C LEU A 235 -23.93 9.28 6.69
N ILE A 236 -24.21 10.59 6.71
CA ILE A 236 -25.29 11.21 5.93
C ILE A 236 -25.00 11.16 4.41
N LEU A 237 -23.75 11.37 3.99
CA LEU A 237 -23.38 11.31 2.56
C LEU A 237 -23.32 9.87 2.01
N THR A 238 -22.90 8.89 2.83
CA THR A 238 -22.98 7.48 2.42
C THR A 238 -24.41 6.96 2.35
N TYR A 239 -25.31 7.45 3.21
CA TYR A 239 -26.74 7.14 3.14
C TYR A 239 -27.42 7.79 1.93
N ASN A 240 -27.19 9.09 1.70
CA ASN A 240 -27.88 9.83 0.63
C ASN A 240 -27.44 9.42 -0.78
N LEU A 241 -26.17 9.04 -1.00
CA LEU A 241 -25.72 8.54 -2.31
C LEU A 241 -26.24 7.13 -2.63
N TYR A 242 -26.57 6.31 -1.63
CA TYR A 242 -27.11 4.96 -1.85
C TYR A 242 -28.61 4.98 -2.19
N PHE A 243 -29.38 5.93 -1.64
CA PHE A 243 -30.80 6.07 -1.98
C PHE A 243 -31.08 6.90 -3.23
N ALA A 244 -30.16 7.78 -3.65
CA ALA A 244 -30.32 8.56 -4.88
C ALA A 244 -30.19 7.75 -6.19
N GLY A 245 -29.67 6.51 -6.12
CA GLY A 245 -29.58 5.60 -7.27
C GLY A 245 -30.72 4.58 -7.38
N SER A 246 -31.78 4.71 -6.57
CA SER A 246 -32.90 3.75 -6.48
C SER A 246 -34.26 4.35 -6.87
N ASN A 247 -34.29 5.44 -7.65
CA ASN A 247 -35.52 5.99 -8.24
C ASN A 247 -35.48 5.88 -9.76
#